data_AF-A0A843LA90-F1
#
_entry.id   AF-A0A843LA90-F1
#
_cell.length_a   1.000
_cell.length_b   1.000
_cell.length_c   1.000
_cell.angle_alpha   90.00
_cell.angle_beta   90.00
_cell.angle_gamma   90.00
#
_symmetry.space_group_name_H-M   'P 1'
#
loop_
_entity.id
_entity.type
_entity.pdbx_description
1 polymer ?
#
loop_
_entity_poly.entity_id
_entity_poly.type
_entity_poly.pdbx_seq_one_letter_code
_entity_poly.pdbx_strand_id
1 'polypeptide(L)'
;MHVIGIKTDLIRPGDDLPARLEEALERSGLFLQDGDILVVSESAVATAEGRVVALQDVSPGEQARGLAAKYGKDPREMELILSESDEIMGGIPGVVLTLKEGFLYPNAGIDNSNAPPGHVVLFPADAQQSARRIRERLAGKKQIGVVIGDSRTHPLRLGCVGVALACAGIEPVEDARGQKDLFGRELKITRKAVADNLVSAAQIVMGEGDEGVPAVIIRDAPVAIRDVECRMPNIPPEECMYIGALMSGGPISSRTQSSHPPLLPRPYNGGYDQLIERARQAMQKAYAPYSQFHVGAALLAGSGRIYCAGNIENASSGADICAERAALAEAIASGEREFEAIAVMAETAEPVSPCGICRQSLIEFGEEIIVIMASARGEAVTATAGELLPMAFTKKCLF
;
A
#
# COMPACT_ATOMS: atom_id res chain seq x y z
N MET A 1 -35.60 -1.81 -12.37
CA MET A 1 -34.65 -2.65 -11.63
C MET A 1 -35.18 -2.91 -10.24
N HIS A 2 -35.37 -4.17 -9.89
CA HIS A 2 -35.80 -4.63 -8.57
C HIS A 2 -34.66 -5.38 -7.92
N VAL A 3 -34.38 -5.13 -6.63
CA VAL A 3 -33.29 -5.76 -5.88
C VAL A 3 -33.91 -6.56 -4.73
N ILE A 4 -33.82 -7.89 -4.80
CA ILE A 4 -34.62 -8.81 -3.97
C ILE A 4 -33.68 -9.78 -3.24
N GLY A 5 -33.64 -9.68 -1.92
CA GLY A 5 -32.78 -10.55 -1.08
C GLY A 5 -33.29 -11.98 -0.98
N ILE A 6 -32.38 -12.94 -0.98
CA ILE A 6 -32.62 -14.36 -0.76
C ILE A 6 -32.03 -14.73 0.61
N LYS A 7 -32.89 -15.06 1.57
CA LYS A 7 -32.46 -15.49 2.92
C LYS A 7 -32.20 -16.99 2.97
N THR A 8 -31.01 -17.36 3.40
CA THR A 8 -30.63 -18.76 3.62
C THR A 8 -30.57 -19.08 5.11
N ASP A 9 -30.49 -20.36 5.45
CA ASP A 9 -29.95 -20.75 6.75
C ASP A 9 -28.42 -20.51 6.75
N LEU A 10 -27.78 -20.63 7.92
CA LEU A 10 -26.33 -20.46 8.04
C LEU A 10 -25.59 -21.46 7.15
N ILE A 11 -24.82 -20.95 6.19
CA ILE A 11 -23.97 -21.75 5.30
C ILE A 11 -22.80 -22.31 6.09
N ARG A 12 -22.46 -23.58 5.84
CA ARG A 12 -21.41 -24.31 6.56
C ARG A 12 -20.33 -24.83 5.61
N PRO A 13 -19.12 -25.07 6.13
CA PRO A 13 -18.06 -25.76 5.40
C PRO A 13 -18.54 -27.06 4.77
N GLY A 14 -18.39 -27.17 3.44
CA GLY A 14 -18.76 -28.33 2.65
C GLY A 14 -20.21 -28.37 2.16
N ASP A 15 -21.02 -27.35 2.45
CA ASP A 15 -22.38 -27.25 1.92
C ASP A 15 -22.41 -27.14 0.39
N ASP A 16 -23.42 -27.73 -0.25
CA ASP A 16 -23.70 -27.50 -1.66
C ASP A 16 -24.43 -26.16 -1.85
N LEU A 17 -23.66 -25.07 -1.98
CA LEU A 17 -24.21 -23.71 -2.06
C LEU A 17 -25.30 -23.52 -3.14
N PRO A 18 -25.13 -23.96 -4.40
CA PRO A 18 -26.22 -23.94 -5.38
C PRO A 18 -27.52 -24.57 -4.88
N ALA A 19 -27.46 -25.75 -4.25
CA ALA A 19 -28.64 -26.42 -3.70
C ALA A 19 -29.23 -25.65 -2.50
N ARG A 20 -28.40 -24.99 -1.69
CA ARG A 20 -28.85 -24.10 -0.60
C ARG A 20 -29.57 -22.86 -1.12
N LEU A 21 -29.11 -22.29 -2.23
CA LEU A 21 -29.77 -21.19 -2.91
C LEU A 21 -31.10 -21.65 -3.55
N GLU A 22 -31.15 -22.83 -4.16
CA GLU A 22 -32.39 -23.43 -4.68
C GLU A 22 -33.45 -23.57 -3.58
N GLU A 23 -33.11 -24.18 -2.45
CA GLU A 23 -34.04 -24.32 -1.33
C GLU A 23 -34.49 -22.98 -0.76
N ALA A 24 -33.59 -21.99 -0.67
CA ALA A 24 -33.93 -20.65 -0.20
C ALA A 24 -34.88 -19.91 -1.15
N LEU A 25 -34.70 -20.06 -2.46
CA LEU A 25 -35.60 -19.52 -3.48
C LEU A 25 -36.99 -20.14 -3.35
N GLU A 26 -37.07 -21.47 -3.27
CA GLU A 26 -38.33 -22.21 -3.11
C GLU A 26 -39.08 -21.81 -1.84
N ARG A 27 -38.38 -21.79 -0.70
CA ARG A 27 -38.94 -21.37 0.60
C ARG A 27 -39.47 -19.93 0.57
N SER A 28 -38.82 -19.05 -0.20
CA SER A 28 -39.21 -17.65 -0.34
C SER A 28 -40.27 -17.43 -1.42
N GLY A 29 -40.68 -18.49 -2.15
CA GLY A 29 -41.59 -18.37 -3.30
C GLY A 29 -41.01 -17.53 -4.45
N LEU A 30 -39.69 -17.44 -4.55
CA LEU A 30 -38.97 -16.67 -5.56
C LEU A 30 -38.53 -17.58 -6.70
N PHE A 31 -38.60 -17.08 -7.92
CA PHE A 31 -38.17 -17.81 -9.11
C PHE A 31 -37.31 -16.89 -9.98
N LEU A 32 -36.17 -17.42 -10.42
CA LEU A 32 -35.33 -16.77 -11.42
C LEU A 32 -36.08 -16.68 -12.76
N GLN A 33 -35.87 -15.59 -13.49
CA GLN A 33 -36.44 -15.27 -14.81
C GLN A 33 -35.33 -14.96 -15.82
N ASP A 34 -35.65 -14.99 -17.11
CA ASP A 34 -34.72 -14.52 -18.15
C ASP A 34 -34.33 -13.05 -17.89
N GLY A 35 -33.04 -12.76 -17.97
CA GLY A 35 -32.47 -11.44 -17.69
C GLY A 35 -32.13 -11.17 -16.23
N ASP A 36 -32.50 -12.06 -15.30
CA ASP A 36 -32.13 -11.88 -13.88
C ASP A 36 -30.61 -11.99 -13.69
N ILE A 37 -30.09 -11.20 -12.74
CA ILE A 37 -28.71 -11.31 -12.26
C ILE A 37 -28.74 -11.73 -10.81
N LEU A 38 -28.12 -12.86 -10.50
CA LEU A 38 -27.96 -13.35 -9.14
C LEU A 38 -26.60 -12.91 -8.60
N VAL A 39 -26.60 -12.00 -7.63
CA VAL A 39 -25.40 -11.64 -6.87
C VAL A 39 -25.31 -12.54 -5.65
N VAL A 40 -24.14 -13.13 -5.40
CA VAL A 40 -23.86 -14.02 -4.26
C VAL A 40 -22.64 -13.49 -3.52
N SER A 41 -22.70 -13.45 -2.18
CA SER A 41 -21.57 -13.06 -1.34
C SER A 41 -20.40 -14.02 -1.53
N GLU A 42 -19.21 -13.43 -1.59
CA GLU A 42 -17.94 -14.13 -1.52
C GLU A 42 -17.88 -15.03 -0.29
N SER A 43 -18.22 -14.51 0.89
CA SER A 43 -18.08 -15.23 2.16
C SER A 43 -18.92 -16.51 2.22
N ALA A 44 -20.13 -16.50 1.63
CA ALA A 44 -20.96 -17.71 1.51
C ALA A 44 -20.35 -18.73 0.54
N VAL A 45 -19.76 -18.28 -0.57
CA VAL A 45 -19.04 -19.14 -1.53
C VAL A 45 -17.81 -19.76 -0.86
N ALA A 46 -16.95 -18.94 -0.27
CA ALA A 46 -15.75 -19.38 0.43
C ALA A 46 -16.07 -20.35 1.58
N THR A 47 -17.10 -20.03 2.38
CA THR A 47 -17.53 -20.91 3.46
C THR A 47 -17.97 -22.26 2.93
N ALA A 48 -18.84 -22.31 1.91
CA ALA A 48 -19.30 -23.55 1.30
C ALA A 48 -18.13 -24.37 0.71
N GLU A 49 -17.13 -23.71 0.13
CA GLU A 49 -15.89 -24.34 -0.37
C GLU A 49 -14.95 -24.85 0.74
N GLY A 50 -15.28 -24.60 2.01
CA GLY A 50 -14.44 -25.01 3.14
C GLY A 50 -13.21 -24.13 3.34
N ARG A 51 -13.23 -22.89 2.84
CA ARG A 51 -12.16 -21.89 3.01
C ARG A 51 -12.19 -21.22 4.39
N VAL A 52 -12.63 -21.96 5.41
CA VAL A 52 -12.69 -21.53 6.82
C VAL A 52 -11.52 -22.15 7.56
N VAL A 53 -10.62 -21.31 8.08
CA VAL A 53 -9.37 -21.75 8.71
C VAL A 53 -9.38 -21.42 10.20
N ALA A 54 -9.11 -22.42 11.04
CA ALA A 54 -8.91 -22.20 12.47
C ALA A 54 -7.53 -21.58 12.70
N LEU A 55 -7.48 -20.40 13.33
CA LEU A 55 -6.22 -19.69 13.56
C LEU A 55 -5.24 -20.50 14.42
N GLN A 56 -5.75 -21.30 15.35
CA GLN A 56 -4.94 -22.17 16.22
C GLN A 56 -4.11 -23.21 15.46
N ASP A 57 -4.52 -23.58 14.25
CA ASP A 57 -3.82 -24.55 13.41
C ASP A 57 -2.74 -23.90 12.52
N VAL A 58 -2.66 -22.55 12.54
CA VAL A 58 -1.68 -21.79 11.77
C VAL A 58 -0.43 -21.53 12.59
N SER A 59 0.73 -21.87 12.04
CA SER A 59 2.04 -21.64 12.66
C SER A 59 2.75 -20.45 12.00
N PRO A 60 2.78 -19.27 12.64
CA PRO A 60 3.29 -18.07 12.01
C PRO A 60 4.82 -18.02 12.01
N GLY A 61 5.38 -17.72 10.84
CA GLY A 61 6.80 -17.51 10.61
C GLY A 61 7.32 -16.19 11.17
N GLU A 62 8.62 -15.96 11.01
CA GLU A 62 9.28 -14.75 11.53
C GLU A 62 8.78 -13.47 10.83
N GLN A 63 8.63 -13.52 9.51
CA GLN A 63 8.09 -12.40 8.73
C GLN A 63 6.66 -12.04 9.16
N ALA A 64 5.78 -13.03 9.31
CA ALA A 64 4.42 -12.81 9.79
C ALA A 64 4.40 -12.17 11.18
N ARG A 65 5.23 -12.64 12.11
CA ARG A 65 5.34 -12.04 13.46
C ARG A 65 5.82 -10.59 13.41
N GLY A 66 6.81 -10.28 12.59
CA GLY A 66 7.33 -8.92 12.43
C GLY A 66 6.28 -7.96 11.87
N LEU A 67 5.59 -8.35 10.80
CA LEU A 67 4.52 -7.54 10.20
C LEU A 67 3.30 -7.43 11.11
N ALA A 68 2.93 -8.51 11.79
CA ALA A 68 1.84 -8.51 12.76
C ALA A 68 2.12 -7.55 13.91
N ALA A 69 3.34 -7.51 14.44
CA ALA A 69 3.75 -6.53 15.44
C ALA A 69 3.68 -5.09 14.90
N LYS A 70 4.17 -4.86 13.68
CA LYS A 70 4.15 -3.54 13.01
C LYS A 70 2.74 -3.00 12.81
N TYR A 71 1.82 -3.85 12.38
CA TYR A 71 0.44 -3.45 12.04
C TYR A 71 -0.57 -3.81 13.13
N GLY A 72 -0.16 -4.30 14.30
CA GLY A 72 -1.07 -4.64 15.41
C GLY A 72 -2.09 -5.72 15.06
N LYS A 73 -1.68 -6.78 14.38
CA LYS A 73 -2.53 -7.93 13.99
C LYS A 73 -2.13 -9.22 14.69
N ASP A 74 -2.99 -10.23 14.62
CA ASP A 74 -2.64 -11.59 15.04
C ASP A 74 -1.56 -12.17 14.10
N PRO A 75 -0.42 -12.68 14.62
CA PRO A 75 0.61 -13.29 13.77
C PRO A 75 0.09 -14.43 12.89
N ARG A 76 -0.90 -15.19 13.35
CA ARG A 76 -1.51 -16.33 12.64
C ARG A 76 -2.37 -15.84 11.47
N GLU A 77 -3.12 -14.77 11.69
CA GLU A 77 -3.85 -14.11 10.60
C GLU A 77 -2.88 -13.49 9.60
N MET A 78 -1.79 -12.86 10.06
CA MET A 78 -0.76 -12.29 9.18
C MET A 78 -0.07 -13.35 8.32
N GLU A 79 0.17 -14.56 8.85
CA GLU A 79 0.69 -15.69 8.08
C GLU A 79 -0.25 -16.04 6.93
N LEU A 80 -1.55 -16.09 7.19
CA LEU A 80 -2.56 -16.34 6.15
C LEU A 80 -2.57 -15.21 5.11
N ILE A 81 -2.53 -13.94 5.54
CA ILE A 81 -2.45 -12.78 4.64
C ILE A 81 -1.25 -12.90 3.70
N LEU A 82 -0.07 -13.26 4.23
CA LEU A 82 1.13 -13.46 3.43
C LEU A 82 0.97 -14.62 2.45
N SER A 83 0.35 -15.74 2.86
CA SER A 83 0.14 -16.89 1.98
C SER A 83 -0.93 -16.66 0.90
N GLU A 84 -1.86 -15.75 1.15
CA GLU A 84 -3.00 -15.46 0.28
C GLU A 84 -2.82 -14.18 -0.55
N SER A 85 -1.63 -13.57 -0.55
CA SER A 85 -1.31 -12.39 -1.34
C SER A 85 -0.02 -12.56 -2.15
N ASP A 86 0.08 -11.83 -3.26
CA ASP A 86 1.29 -11.77 -4.07
C ASP A 86 2.30 -10.78 -3.47
N GLU A 87 1.80 -9.67 -2.92
CA GLU A 87 2.62 -8.59 -2.37
C GLU A 87 1.92 -7.83 -1.23
N ILE A 88 2.71 -7.34 -0.27
CA ILE A 88 2.27 -6.39 0.76
C ILE A 88 2.62 -4.97 0.33
N MET A 89 1.62 -4.16 0.02
CA MET A 89 1.80 -2.77 -0.41
C MET A 89 2.09 -1.81 0.75
N GLY A 90 1.64 -2.15 1.96
CA GLY A 90 1.72 -1.30 3.14
C GLY A 90 0.51 -1.49 4.05
N GLY A 91 0.25 -0.56 4.94
CA GLY A 91 -0.90 -0.69 5.84
C GLY A 91 -0.93 0.35 6.95
N ILE A 92 -1.95 0.24 7.78
CA ILE A 92 -2.18 0.99 9.02
C ILE A 92 -2.44 0.00 10.15
N PRO A 93 -2.44 0.41 11.43
CA PRO A 93 -2.82 -0.49 12.51
C PRO A 93 -4.18 -1.17 12.24
N GLY A 94 -4.21 -2.50 12.32
CA GLY A 94 -5.36 -3.37 12.07
C GLY A 94 -5.55 -3.84 10.63
N VAL A 95 -5.00 -3.15 9.63
CA VAL A 95 -5.24 -3.42 8.20
C VAL A 95 -3.96 -3.34 7.39
N VAL A 96 -3.68 -4.41 6.65
CA VAL A 96 -2.59 -4.45 5.66
C VAL A 96 -3.18 -4.43 4.26
N LEU A 97 -2.69 -3.56 3.40
CA LEU A 97 -3.07 -3.51 2.00
C LEU A 97 -2.19 -4.47 1.20
N THR A 98 -2.81 -5.39 0.47
CA THR A 98 -2.14 -6.42 -0.31
C THR A 98 -2.51 -6.33 -1.78
N LEU A 99 -1.63 -6.82 -2.64
CA LEU A 99 -1.91 -7.11 -4.04
C LEU A 99 -2.15 -8.62 -4.21
N LYS A 100 -3.22 -8.99 -4.92
CA LYS A 100 -3.54 -10.37 -5.29
C LYS A 100 -4.16 -10.38 -6.68
N GLU A 101 -3.58 -11.10 -7.62
CA GLU A 101 -4.01 -11.18 -9.03
C GLU A 101 -4.20 -9.80 -9.71
N GLY A 102 -3.38 -8.83 -9.31
CA GLY A 102 -3.44 -7.45 -9.82
C GLY A 102 -4.56 -6.58 -9.23
N PHE A 103 -5.28 -7.07 -8.21
CA PHE A 103 -6.26 -6.29 -7.46
C PHE A 103 -5.78 -5.99 -6.04
N LEU A 104 -6.23 -4.86 -5.50
CA LEU A 104 -5.92 -4.45 -4.13
C LEU A 104 -6.97 -4.97 -3.15
N TYR A 105 -6.49 -5.52 -2.04
CA TYR A 105 -7.33 -6.08 -0.99
C TYR A 105 -6.85 -5.64 0.40
N PRO A 106 -7.74 -5.25 1.31
CA PRO A 106 -7.42 -5.23 2.72
C PRO A 106 -7.26 -6.67 3.20
N ASN A 107 -6.16 -6.96 3.92
CA ASN A 107 -5.84 -8.24 4.54
C ASN A 107 -5.98 -9.44 3.58
N ALA A 108 -5.59 -9.29 2.31
CA ALA A 108 -5.75 -10.33 1.27
C ALA A 108 -7.20 -10.81 1.05
N GLY A 109 -8.19 -10.05 1.51
CA GLY A 109 -9.60 -10.42 1.44
C GLY A 109 -10.05 -11.35 2.56
N ILE A 110 -9.22 -11.57 3.59
CA ILE A 110 -9.56 -12.42 4.72
C ILE A 110 -10.58 -11.71 5.61
N ASP A 111 -11.70 -12.39 5.87
CA ASP A 111 -12.78 -11.91 6.73
C ASP A 111 -12.78 -12.59 8.10
N ASN A 112 -12.95 -11.77 9.14
CA ASN A 112 -13.09 -12.19 10.54
C ASN A 112 -14.52 -12.02 11.07
N SER A 113 -15.31 -11.14 10.44
CA SER A 113 -16.55 -10.60 11.01
C SER A 113 -17.70 -11.60 11.04
N ASN A 114 -17.77 -12.47 10.03
CA ASN A 114 -18.78 -13.52 9.92
C ASN A 114 -18.18 -14.94 9.98
N ALA A 115 -16.96 -15.07 10.53
CA ALA A 115 -16.31 -16.35 10.79
C ALA A 115 -16.69 -16.88 12.19
N PRO A 116 -16.73 -18.21 12.40
CA PRO A 116 -16.83 -18.78 13.75
C PRO A 116 -15.69 -18.27 14.66
N PRO A 117 -15.90 -18.17 15.99
CA PRO A 117 -14.85 -17.71 16.90
C PRO A 117 -13.53 -18.49 16.73
N GLY A 118 -12.41 -17.77 16.66
CA GLY A 118 -11.09 -18.36 16.45
C GLY A 118 -10.81 -18.82 15.01
N HIS A 119 -11.71 -18.56 14.07
CA HIS A 119 -11.55 -18.86 12.65
C HIS A 119 -11.52 -17.58 11.82
N VAL A 120 -11.03 -17.72 10.59
CA VAL A 120 -11.13 -16.71 9.53
C VAL A 120 -11.64 -17.36 8.25
N VAL A 121 -12.27 -16.57 7.39
CA VAL A 121 -12.67 -17.01 6.04
C VAL A 121 -11.69 -16.44 5.04
N LEU A 122 -11.05 -17.32 4.26
CA LEU A 122 -10.22 -16.95 3.12
C LEU A 122 -11.12 -16.81 1.89
N PHE A 123 -10.63 -16.13 0.85
CA PHE A 123 -11.34 -16.10 -0.42
C PHE A 123 -11.62 -17.47 -1.04
N PRO A 124 -12.62 -17.56 -1.95
CA PRO A 124 -12.91 -18.76 -2.70
C PRO A 124 -11.68 -19.17 -3.48
N ALA A 125 -11.48 -20.48 -3.67
CA ALA A 125 -10.32 -20.99 -4.39
C ALA A 125 -10.34 -20.54 -5.86
N ASP A 126 -11.53 -20.52 -6.48
CA ASP A 126 -11.77 -19.96 -7.81
C ASP A 126 -13.19 -19.40 -7.90
N ALA A 127 -13.34 -18.10 -7.59
CA ALA A 127 -14.63 -17.41 -7.64
C ALA A 127 -15.28 -17.45 -9.04
N GLN A 128 -14.46 -17.52 -10.11
CA GLN A 128 -14.94 -17.57 -11.49
C GLN A 128 -15.55 -18.93 -11.81
N GLN A 129 -14.94 -20.02 -11.34
CA GLN A 129 -15.52 -21.35 -11.44
C GLN A 129 -16.81 -21.45 -10.63
N SER A 130 -16.84 -20.89 -9.43
CA SER A 130 -18.03 -20.93 -8.56
C SER A 130 -19.19 -20.13 -9.14
N ALA A 131 -18.95 -18.96 -9.73
CA ALA A 131 -19.97 -18.22 -10.48
C ALA A 131 -20.60 -19.07 -11.61
N ARG A 132 -19.76 -19.80 -12.37
CA ARG A 132 -20.21 -20.68 -13.46
C ARG A 132 -21.03 -21.85 -12.93
N ARG A 133 -20.55 -22.54 -11.90
CA ARG A 133 -21.24 -23.68 -11.28
C ARG A 133 -22.61 -23.28 -10.75
N ILE A 134 -22.71 -22.15 -10.05
CA ILE A 134 -23.97 -21.59 -9.56
C ILE A 134 -24.90 -21.30 -10.74
N ARG A 135 -24.39 -20.63 -11.79
CA ARG A 135 -25.18 -20.31 -12.99
C ARG A 135 -25.70 -21.56 -13.69
N GLU A 136 -24.83 -22.52 -14.00
CA GLU A 136 -25.19 -23.78 -14.68
C GLU A 136 -26.27 -24.54 -13.92
N ARG A 137 -26.18 -24.56 -12.59
CA ARG A 137 -27.14 -25.23 -11.73
C ARG A 137 -28.49 -24.52 -11.68
N LEU A 138 -28.51 -23.21 -11.43
CA LEU A 138 -29.73 -22.44 -11.15
C LEU A 138 -30.43 -21.89 -12.41
N ALA A 139 -29.70 -21.72 -13.52
CA ALA A 139 -30.27 -21.17 -14.75
C ALA A 139 -31.35 -22.08 -15.35
N GLY A 140 -31.13 -23.40 -15.32
CA GLY A 140 -31.97 -24.34 -16.04
C GLY A 140 -31.99 -24.01 -17.54
N LYS A 141 -33.15 -23.56 -18.05
CA LYS A 141 -33.31 -23.09 -19.45
C LYS A 141 -33.22 -21.56 -19.61
N LYS A 142 -33.08 -20.82 -18.51
CA LYS A 142 -33.15 -19.36 -18.49
C LYS A 142 -31.79 -18.74 -18.76
N GLN A 143 -31.80 -17.54 -19.31
CA GLN A 143 -30.63 -16.72 -19.53
C GLN A 143 -30.45 -15.79 -18.32
N ILE A 144 -29.58 -16.17 -17.39
CA ILE A 144 -29.28 -15.37 -16.18
C ILE A 144 -27.80 -15.01 -16.11
N GLY A 145 -27.50 -13.97 -15.34
CA GLY A 145 -26.15 -13.64 -14.87
C GLY A 145 -25.92 -14.12 -13.44
N VAL A 146 -24.67 -14.43 -13.09
CA VAL A 146 -24.23 -14.66 -11.70
C VAL A 146 -23.01 -13.81 -11.43
N VAL A 147 -22.97 -13.12 -10.29
CA VAL A 147 -21.82 -12.31 -9.84
C VAL A 147 -21.45 -12.72 -8.43
N ILE A 148 -20.18 -13.02 -8.19
CA ILE A 148 -19.65 -13.18 -6.83
C ILE A 148 -19.13 -11.83 -6.37
N GLY A 149 -19.66 -11.34 -5.26
CA GLY A 149 -19.41 -10.00 -4.75
C GLY A 149 -18.81 -10.01 -3.35
N ASP A 150 -17.93 -9.06 -3.09
CA ASP A 150 -17.29 -8.80 -1.80
C ASP A 150 -17.51 -7.32 -1.44
N SER A 151 -17.36 -6.96 -0.16
CA SER A 151 -17.43 -5.57 0.29
C SER A 151 -16.03 -4.99 0.48
N ARG A 152 -15.82 -3.74 0.03
CA ARG A 152 -14.53 -3.05 0.16
C ARG A 152 -14.68 -1.58 0.47
N THR A 153 -13.64 -1.03 1.08
CA THR A 153 -13.49 0.40 1.27
C THR A 153 -12.99 1.08 0.00
N HIS A 154 -13.53 2.25 -0.31
CA HIS A 154 -13.02 3.09 -1.38
C HIS A 154 -12.02 4.13 -0.82
N PRO A 155 -10.88 4.42 -1.50
CA PRO A 155 -9.95 5.47 -1.07
C PRO A 155 -10.66 6.78 -0.69
N LEU A 156 -10.35 7.28 0.52
CA LEU A 156 -10.82 8.54 1.09
C LEU A 156 -12.35 8.68 1.28
N ARG A 157 -13.11 7.58 1.20
CA ARG A 157 -14.55 7.58 1.50
C ARG A 157 -14.83 6.70 2.71
N LEU A 158 -15.65 7.20 3.63
CA LEU A 158 -16.13 6.42 4.76
C LEU A 158 -17.21 5.45 4.30
N GLY A 159 -17.13 4.19 4.76
CA GLY A 159 -18.07 3.12 4.44
C GLY A 159 -17.54 2.13 3.39
N CYS A 160 -18.21 0.98 3.31
CA CYS A 160 -17.93 -0.07 2.33
C CYS A 160 -18.86 0.07 1.11
N VAL A 161 -18.40 -0.43 -0.03
CA VAL A 161 -19.15 -0.60 -1.27
C VAL A 161 -18.95 -2.02 -1.78
N GLY A 162 -19.88 -2.50 -2.59
CA GLY A 162 -19.78 -3.81 -3.21
C GLY A 162 -18.87 -3.80 -4.43
N VAL A 163 -18.00 -4.80 -4.56
CA VAL A 163 -17.12 -5.04 -5.71
C VAL A 163 -17.23 -6.48 -6.17
N ALA A 164 -17.16 -6.71 -7.47
CA ALA A 164 -17.24 -8.04 -8.05
C ALA A 164 -15.87 -8.72 -8.05
N LEU A 165 -15.84 -9.97 -7.59
CA LEU A 165 -14.67 -10.85 -7.73
C LEU A 165 -14.72 -11.63 -9.04
N ALA A 166 -15.92 -12.06 -9.45
CA ALA A 166 -16.13 -12.83 -10.66
C ALA A 166 -17.56 -12.71 -11.17
N CYS A 167 -17.76 -12.99 -12.45
CA CYS A 167 -19.09 -13.04 -13.04
C CYS A 167 -19.21 -14.11 -14.12
N ALA A 168 -20.42 -14.64 -14.30
CA ALA A 168 -20.77 -15.55 -15.39
C ALA A 168 -22.08 -15.08 -16.04
N GLY A 169 -22.15 -15.08 -17.38
CA GLY A 169 -23.35 -14.69 -18.10
C GLY A 169 -23.56 -13.18 -18.28
N ILE A 170 -22.60 -12.34 -17.88
CA ILE A 170 -22.60 -10.90 -18.13
C ILE A 170 -21.18 -10.43 -18.49
N GLU A 171 -21.11 -9.30 -19.18
CA GLU A 171 -19.85 -8.58 -19.38
C GLU A 171 -19.57 -7.68 -18.15
N PRO A 172 -18.44 -7.86 -17.44
CA PRO A 172 -18.19 -7.15 -16.18
C PRO A 172 -17.99 -5.64 -16.39
N VAL A 173 -17.42 -5.25 -17.53
CA VAL A 173 -17.11 -3.87 -17.88
C VAL A 173 -17.60 -3.57 -19.29
N GLU A 174 -18.54 -2.64 -19.43
CA GLU A 174 -18.99 -2.16 -20.74
C GLU A 174 -18.08 -1.02 -21.22
N ASP A 175 -17.47 -1.19 -22.39
CA ASP A 175 -16.69 -0.12 -23.01
C ASP A 175 -17.61 0.91 -23.68
N ALA A 176 -17.69 2.10 -23.06
CA ALA A 176 -18.51 3.19 -23.57
C ALA A 176 -17.72 4.17 -24.46
N ARG A 177 -16.42 3.90 -24.71
CA ARG A 177 -15.61 4.75 -25.59
C ARG A 177 -16.17 4.71 -27.01
N GLY A 178 -16.13 5.84 -27.70
CA GLY A 178 -16.73 5.99 -29.03
C GLY A 178 -18.23 6.34 -29.02
N GLN A 179 -18.96 6.05 -27.92
CA GLN A 179 -20.35 6.51 -27.78
C GLN A 179 -20.40 8.04 -27.71
N LYS A 180 -21.50 8.63 -28.19
CA LYS A 180 -21.71 10.09 -28.16
C LYS A 180 -22.48 10.48 -26.91
N ASP A 181 -22.06 11.58 -26.29
CA ASP A 181 -22.80 12.22 -25.20
C ASP A 181 -24.02 13.00 -25.72
N LEU A 182 -24.77 13.63 -24.81
CA LEU A 182 -25.96 14.43 -25.12
C LEU A 182 -25.72 15.61 -26.09
N PHE A 183 -24.45 15.97 -26.32
CA PHE A 183 -24.04 17.06 -27.20
C PHE A 183 -23.24 16.56 -28.41
N GLY A 184 -23.25 15.25 -28.70
CA GLY A 184 -22.55 14.67 -29.83
C GLY A 184 -21.03 14.52 -29.65
N ARG A 185 -20.49 14.76 -28.45
CA ARG A 185 -19.05 14.59 -28.16
C ARG A 185 -18.77 13.13 -27.84
N GLU A 186 -17.61 12.66 -28.27
CA GLU A 186 -17.22 11.27 -28.06
C GLU A 186 -16.68 11.03 -26.65
N LEU A 187 -17.13 9.96 -26.00
CA LEU A 187 -16.55 9.48 -24.76
C LEU A 187 -15.18 8.85 -25.05
N LYS A 188 -14.12 9.33 -24.38
CA LYS A 188 -12.73 8.89 -24.64
C LYS A 188 -12.18 7.88 -23.65
N ILE A 189 -12.64 7.95 -22.40
CA ILE A 189 -12.08 7.16 -21.28
C ILE A 189 -13.11 6.25 -20.61
N THR A 190 -14.40 6.49 -20.88
CA THR A 190 -15.48 5.92 -20.08
C THR A 190 -15.63 4.42 -20.32
N ARG A 191 -15.44 3.66 -19.25
CA ARG A 191 -15.82 2.25 -19.14
C ARG A 191 -16.75 2.13 -17.95
N LYS A 192 -17.86 1.40 -18.09
CA LYS A 192 -18.85 1.23 -17.04
C LYS A 192 -18.56 -0.08 -16.31
N ALA A 193 -18.20 -0.01 -15.03
CA ALA A 193 -17.99 -1.20 -14.19
C ALA A 193 -19.36 -1.84 -13.85
N VAL A 194 -19.95 -2.55 -14.79
CA VAL A 194 -21.32 -3.08 -14.68
C VAL A 194 -21.43 -4.04 -13.49
N ALA A 195 -20.50 -4.99 -13.36
CA ALA A 195 -20.52 -5.97 -12.28
C ALA A 195 -20.39 -5.31 -10.89
N ASP A 196 -19.44 -4.39 -10.70
CA ASP A 196 -19.25 -3.69 -9.43
C ASP A 196 -20.47 -2.86 -9.02
N ASN A 197 -21.10 -2.16 -9.97
CA ASN A 197 -22.32 -1.39 -9.70
C ASN A 197 -23.49 -2.29 -9.28
N LEU A 198 -23.59 -3.50 -9.85
CA LEU A 198 -24.59 -4.49 -9.46
C LEU A 198 -24.33 -5.03 -8.05
N VAL A 199 -23.07 -5.36 -7.72
CA VAL A 199 -22.71 -5.80 -6.36
C VAL A 199 -22.97 -4.68 -5.35
N SER A 200 -22.59 -3.44 -5.65
CA SER A 200 -22.88 -2.29 -4.80
C SER A 200 -24.39 -2.10 -4.55
N ALA A 201 -25.24 -2.34 -5.56
CA ALA A 201 -26.69 -2.30 -5.38
C ALA A 201 -27.21 -3.47 -4.52
N ALA A 202 -26.67 -4.68 -4.73
CA ALA A 202 -27.01 -5.85 -3.93
C ALA A 202 -26.60 -5.71 -2.47
N GLN A 203 -25.44 -5.08 -2.19
CA GLN A 203 -24.88 -4.92 -0.86
C GLN A 203 -25.84 -4.17 0.10
N ILE A 204 -26.62 -3.23 -0.43
CA ILE A 204 -27.64 -2.50 0.35
C ILE A 204 -28.72 -3.45 0.92
N VAL A 205 -29.02 -4.54 0.21
CA VAL A 205 -30.00 -5.55 0.62
C VAL A 205 -29.35 -6.70 1.38
N MET A 206 -28.10 -7.05 1.05
CA MET A 206 -27.33 -8.09 1.74
C MET A 206 -26.98 -7.67 3.17
N GLY A 207 -26.63 -6.39 3.36
CA GLY A 207 -26.07 -5.90 4.60
C GLY A 207 -24.60 -6.29 4.78
N GLU A 208 -24.05 -5.98 5.95
CA GLU A 208 -22.67 -6.30 6.32
C GLU A 208 -22.60 -7.13 7.62
N GLY A 209 -23.75 -7.44 8.23
CA GLY A 209 -23.86 -8.04 9.55
C GLY A 209 -24.59 -9.38 9.52
N ASP A 210 -25.62 -9.50 10.36
CA ASP A 210 -26.35 -10.75 10.64
C ASP A 210 -27.65 -10.90 9.85
N GLU A 211 -27.86 -10.11 8.78
CA GLU A 211 -29.12 -10.06 8.04
C GLU A 211 -29.54 -11.41 7.43
N GLY A 212 -28.56 -12.31 7.21
CA GLY A 212 -28.77 -13.66 6.70
C GLY A 212 -29.15 -13.70 5.23
N VAL A 213 -28.72 -12.71 4.44
CA VAL A 213 -29.03 -12.54 3.01
C VAL A 213 -27.75 -12.71 2.18
N PRO A 214 -27.24 -13.93 1.96
CA PRO A 214 -26.00 -14.12 1.22
C PRO A 214 -26.16 -14.01 -0.30
N ALA A 215 -27.38 -13.87 -0.83
CA ALA A 215 -27.63 -13.71 -2.25
C ALA A 215 -28.80 -12.77 -2.55
N VAL A 216 -28.77 -12.13 -3.72
CA VAL A 216 -29.75 -11.14 -4.18
C VAL A 216 -30.06 -11.35 -5.66
N ILE A 217 -31.34 -11.29 -6.01
CA ILE A 217 -31.79 -11.18 -7.41
C ILE A 217 -31.87 -9.70 -7.77
N ILE A 218 -31.19 -9.32 -8.84
CA ILE A 218 -31.40 -8.04 -9.52
C ILE A 218 -32.18 -8.32 -10.80
N ARG A 219 -33.44 -7.92 -10.81
CA ARG A 219 -34.37 -8.10 -11.93
C ARG A 219 -34.55 -6.79 -12.70
N ASP A 220 -34.77 -6.88 -14.01
CA ASP A 220 -34.92 -5.72 -14.90
C ASP A 220 -33.72 -4.75 -14.82
N ALA A 221 -32.51 -5.30 -14.65
CA ALA A 221 -31.28 -4.55 -14.82
C ALA A 221 -31.06 -4.26 -16.31
N PRO A 222 -30.63 -3.05 -16.70
CA PRO A 222 -30.35 -2.71 -18.09
C PRO A 222 -29.00 -3.29 -18.55
N VAL A 223 -28.82 -4.60 -18.38
CA VAL A 223 -27.57 -5.33 -18.65
C VAL A 223 -27.90 -6.52 -19.55
N ALA A 224 -27.13 -6.69 -20.62
CA ALA A 224 -27.33 -7.80 -21.52
C ALA A 224 -26.74 -9.09 -20.94
N ILE A 225 -27.53 -10.16 -20.90
CA ILE A 225 -27.03 -11.51 -20.61
C ILE A 225 -26.29 -12.03 -21.84
N ARG A 226 -25.04 -12.41 -21.65
CA ARG A 226 -24.14 -12.89 -22.71
C ARG A 226 -23.19 -13.94 -22.15
N ASP A 227 -22.97 -15.00 -22.92
CA ASP A 227 -21.91 -15.96 -22.64
C ASP A 227 -20.57 -15.36 -23.05
N VAL A 228 -19.95 -14.66 -22.10
CA VAL A 228 -18.60 -14.10 -22.25
C VAL A 228 -17.66 -14.87 -21.35
N GLU A 229 -16.64 -15.49 -21.93
CA GLU A 229 -15.51 -16.01 -21.16
C GLU A 229 -14.55 -14.86 -20.84
N CYS A 230 -14.76 -14.20 -19.72
CA CYS A 230 -13.88 -13.14 -19.25
C CYS A 230 -13.70 -13.26 -17.73
N ARG A 231 -12.45 -13.27 -17.28
CA ARG A 231 -12.12 -13.02 -15.87
C ARG A 231 -12.36 -11.54 -15.57
N MET A 232 -12.46 -11.19 -14.29
CA MET A 232 -12.56 -9.79 -13.90
C MET A 232 -11.37 -9.00 -14.49
N PRO A 233 -11.60 -7.97 -15.32
CA PRO A 233 -10.51 -7.21 -15.91
C PRO A 233 -9.84 -6.36 -14.84
N ASN A 234 -8.50 -6.33 -14.86
CA ASN A 234 -7.70 -5.43 -14.03
C ASN A 234 -7.10 -4.29 -14.87
N ILE A 235 -6.48 -3.34 -14.19
CA ILE A 235 -5.71 -2.26 -14.79
C ILE A 235 -4.31 -2.31 -14.15
N PRO A 236 -3.21 -2.24 -14.92
CA PRO A 236 -1.87 -2.21 -14.35
C PRO A 236 -1.70 -1.09 -13.31
N PRO A 237 -0.94 -1.29 -12.22
CA PRO A 237 -0.75 -0.28 -11.17
C PRO A 237 -0.34 1.10 -11.68
N GLU A 238 0.50 1.16 -12.71
CA GLU A 238 0.98 2.39 -13.36
C GLU A 238 -0.11 3.12 -14.16
N GLU A 239 -1.10 2.40 -14.69
CA GLU A 239 -2.25 2.97 -15.39
C GLU A 239 -3.44 3.25 -14.45
N CYS A 240 -3.41 2.69 -13.23
CA CYS A 240 -4.41 2.95 -12.21
C CYS A 240 -4.30 4.39 -11.72
N MET A 241 -5.37 5.17 -11.88
CA MET A 241 -5.41 6.58 -11.49
C MET A 241 -4.96 6.83 -10.04
N TYR A 242 -5.29 5.94 -9.10
CA TYR A 242 -4.90 6.11 -7.70
C TYR A 242 -3.44 5.73 -7.48
N ILE A 243 -3.06 4.53 -7.90
CA ILE A 243 -1.73 3.98 -7.64
C ILE A 243 -0.68 4.69 -8.48
N GLY A 244 -0.93 4.86 -9.78
CA GLY A 244 -0.08 5.63 -10.67
C GLY A 244 0.15 7.07 -10.17
N ALA A 245 -0.87 7.75 -9.64
CA ALA A 245 -0.68 9.10 -9.09
C ALA A 245 0.17 9.12 -7.80
N LEU A 246 -0.02 8.13 -6.92
CA LEU A 246 0.76 7.99 -5.69
C LEU A 246 2.22 7.60 -5.98
N MET A 247 2.44 6.72 -6.95
CA MET A 247 3.77 6.29 -7.38
C MET A 247 4.52 7.38 -8.15
N SER A 248 3.80 8.21 -8.91
CA SER A 248 4.38 9.29 -9.73
C SER A 248 4.73 10.55 -8.93
N GLY A 249 4.60 10.53 -7.60
CA GLY A 249 4.98 11.66 -6.73
C GLY A 249 4.10 12.90 -6.89
N GLY A 250 2.82 12.73 -7.28
CA GLY A 250 1.90 13.84 -7.54
C GLY A 250 1.67 14.75 -6.32
N PRO A 251 1.26 16.03 -6.53
CA PRO A 251 1.13 17.01 -5.48
C PRO A 251 -0.11 16.73 -4.61
N ILE A 252 0.07 16.01 -3.50
CA ILE A 252 -0.93 15.94 -2.44
C ILE A 252 -0.85 17.25 -1.64
N SER A 253 -1.57 18.25 -2.15
CA SER A 253 -1.93 19.46 -1.44
C SER A 253 -2.62 19.11 -0.11
N SER A 254 -2.21 19.76 0.98
CA SER A 254 -2.69 19.62 2.37
C SER A 254 -2.18 18.42 3.19
N ARG A 255 -0.87 18.40 3.49
CA ARG A 255 -0.37 17.73 4.72
C ARG A 255 -0.52 18.69 5.91
N THR A 256 -1.71 18.78 6.48
CA THR A 256 -1.85 19.22 7.88
C THR A 256 -1.69 18.02 8.79
N GLN A 257 -0.61 18.08 9.58
CA GLN A 257 -0.26 17.32 10.78
C GLN A 257 0.22 15.87 10.63
N SER A 258 1.53 15.74 10.89
CA SER A 258 2.33 14.53 11.18
C SER A 258 2.17 13.32 10.26
N SER A 259 2.71 13.44 9.05
CA SER A 259 2.91 12.32 8.12
C SER A 259 4.27 12.45 7.42
N HIS A 260 5.35 12.37 8.18
CA HIS A 260 6.64 11.98 7.59
C HIS A 260 6.73 10.45 7.68
N PRO A 261 6.78 9.71 6.56
CA PRO A 261 7.44 8.40 6.61
C PRO A 261 8.88 8.65 7.10
N PRO A 262 9.54 7.69 7.77
CA PRO A 262 10.95 7.90 8.12
C PRO A 262 11.69 8.22 6.82
N LEU A 263 12.25 9.43 6.73
CA LEU A 263 13.14 9.85 5.65
C LEU A 263 14.45 9.06 5.86
N LEU A 264 14.40 7.77 5.56
CA LEU A 264 15.56 6.91 5.67
C LEU A 264 16.57 7.37 4.61
N PRO A 265 17.85 7.56 4.98
CA PRO A 265 18.92 7.78 4.03
C PRO A 265 18.87 6.73 2.92
N ARG A 266 19.01 7.16 1.67
CA ARG A 266 18.97 6.30 0.48
C ARG A 266 20.34 5.66 0.26
N PRO A 267 20.44 4.47 -0.36
CA PRO A 267 21.72 3.93 -0.81
C PRO A 267 22.46 4.95 -1.68
N TYR A 268 23.76 5.13 -1.44
CA TYR A 268 24.59 6.01 -2.25
C TYR A 268 24.89 5.36 -3.61
N ASN A 269 24.58 6.07 -4.70
CA ASN A 269 24.65 5.54 -6.07
C ASN A 269 25.78 6.16 -6.92
N GLY A 270 26.81 6.75 -6.29
CA GLY A 270 27.93 7.38 -6.98
C GLY A 270 27.77 8.89 -7.21
N GLY A 271 28.75 9.51 -7.88
CA GLY A 271 28.75 10.93 -8.27
C GLY A 271 29.58 11.84 -7.35
N TYR A 272 29.90 11.39 -6.13
CA TYR A 272 30.67 12.12 -5.12
C TYR A 272 31.81 11.29 -4.51
N ASP A 273 32.31 10.27 -5.23
CA ASP A 273 33.28 9.30 -4.69
C ASP A 273 34.57 9.98 -4.23
N GLN A 274 34.94 11.07 -4.91
CA GLN A 274 36.06 11.92 -4.51
C GLN A 274 35.85 12.56 -3.13
N LEU A 275 34.63 12.94 -2.74
CA LEU A 275 34.35 13.49 -1.42
C LEU A 275 34.51 12.44 -0.33
N ILE A 276 34.03 11.21 -0.55
CA ILE A 276 34.19 10.10 0.40
C ILE A 276 35.68 9.83 0.66
N GLU A 277 36.47 9.76 -0.42
CA GLU A 277 37.92 9.54 -0.32
C GLU A 277 38.64 10.70 0.41
N ARG A 278 38.22 11.95 0.16
CA ARG A 278 38.77 13.12 0.85
C ARG A 278 38.39 13.14 2.34
N ALA A 279 37.15 12.77 2.67
CA ALA A 279 36.69 12.64 4.05
C ALA A 279 37.50 11.56 4.79
N ARG A 280 37.77 10.42 4.15
CA ARG A 280 38.64 9.36 4.68
C ARG A 280 40.04 9.86 5.02
N GLN A 281 40.64 10.67 4.13
CA GLN A 281 41.97 11.26 4.38
C GLN A 281 41.95 12.30 5.51
N ALA A 282 40.87 13.07 5.62
CA ALA A 282 40.70 14.05 6.69
C ALA A 282 40.51 13.41 8.06
N MET A 283 39.82 12.27 8.11
CA MET A 283 39.62 11.47 9.33
C MET A 283 40.96 11.09 9.99
N GLN A 284 41.99 10.78 9.19
CA GLN A 284 43.34 10.45 9.69
C GLN A 284 44.05 11.63 10.38
N LYS A 285 43.55 12.85 10.19
CA LYS A 285 44.09 14.08 10.79
C LYS A 285 43.23 14.56 11.98
N ALA A 286 42.19 13.82 12.35
CA ALA A 286 41.37 14.17 13.49
C ALA A 286 42.18 14.17 14.79
N TYR A 287 41.87 15.13 15.66
CA TYR A 287 42.43 15.22 17.00
C TYR A 287 41.36 14.79 18.00
N ALA A 288 41.32 13.49 18.32
CA ALA A 288 40.31 12.89 19.19
C ALA A 288 40.92 12.06 20.34
N PRO A 289 41.79 12.63 21.19
CA PRO A 289 42.48 11.85 22.22
C PRO A 289 41.56 11.35 23.35
N TYR A 290 40.36 11.92 23.52
CA TYR A 290 39.45 11.57 24.61
C TYR A 290 38.48 10.47 24.19
N SER A 291 37.78 10.63 23.06
CA SER A 291 36.85 9.61 22.58
C SER A 291 37.52 8.48 21.79
N GLN A 292 38.69 8.75 21.21
CA GLN A 292 39.33 7.89 20.20
C GLN A 292 38.44 7.64 18.97
N PHE A 293 37.40 8.47 18.78
CA PHE A 293 36.44 8.38 17.69
C PHE A 293 36.78 9.40 16.62
N HIS A 294 37.49 8.95 15.60
CA HIS A 294 37.95 9.79 14.50
C HIS A 294 36.86 9.91 13.43
N VAL A 295 36.52 11.16 13.09
CA VAL A 295 35.56 11.52 12.05
C VAL A 295 36.24 12.46 11.08
N GLY A 296 36.05 12.23 9.79
CA GLY A 296 36.47 13.13 8.72
C GLY A 296 35.29 13.62 7.89
N ALA A 297 35.40 14.85 7.39
CA ALA A 297 34.43 15.43 6.49
C ALA A 297 35.11 16.11 5.29
N ALA A 298 34.43 16.10 4.15
CA ALA A 298 34.82 16.82 2.94
C ALA A 298 33.62 17.53 2.34
N LEU A 299 33.67 18.85 2.28
CA LEU A 299 32.59 19.75 1.84
C LEU A 299 32.91 20.34 0.46
N LEU A 300 32.04 20.11 -0.51
CA LEU A 300 32.08 20.69 -1.85
C LEU A 300 31.33 22.02 -1.88
N ALA A 301 32.07 23.10 -2.14
CA ALA A 301 31.50 24.43 -2.37
C ALA A 301 30.99 24.58 -3.82
N GLY A 302 30.07 25.52 -4.05
CA GLY A 302 29.56 25.85 -5.39
C GLY A 302 30.64 26.35 -6.36
N SER A 303 31.79 26.79 -5.84
CA SER A 303 32.98 27.12 -6.62
C SER A 303 33.70 25.89 -7.21
N GLY A 304 33.31 24.67 -6.81
CA GLY A 304 33.98 23.42 -7.12
C GLY A 304 35.16 23.08 -6.20
N ARG A 305 35.46 23.92 -5.20
CA ARG A 305 36.52 23.65 -4.21
C ARG A 305 36.04 22.70 -3.12
N ILE A 306 36.94 21.84 -2.63
CA ILE A 306 36.67 20.88 -1.57
C ILE A 306 37.45 21.25 -0.31
N TYR A 307 36.75 21.45 0.81
CA TYR A 307 37.30 21.77 2.13
C TYR A 307 37.19 20.55 3.04
N CYS A 308 38.26 20.18 3.73
CA CYS A 308 38.35 18.90 4.43
C CYS A 308 38.85 19.09 5.85
N ALA A 309 38.17 18.47 6.82
CA ALA A 309 38.58 18.55 8.22
C ALA A 309 38.30 17.24 8.98
N GLY A 310 39.08 17.00 10.03
CA GLY A 310 38.79 15.99 11.05
C GLY A 310 38.10 16.64 12.26
N ASN A 311 37.46 15.85 13.11
CA ASN A 311 36.98 16.36 14.40
C ASN A 311 38.15 16.77 15.31
N ILE A 312 37.93 17.78 16.14
CA ILE A 312 38.91 18.32 17.08
C ILE A 312 38.27 18.40 18.46
N GLU A 313 38.80 17.62 19.38
CA GLU A 313 38.37 17.58 20.78
C GLU A 313 39.19 18.50 21.67
N ASN A 314 38.63 18.83 22.82
CA ASN A 314 39.22 19.67 23.84
C ASN A 314 38.96 19.07 25.24
N ALA A 315 39.84 19.39 26.20
CA ALA A 315 39.64 18.98 27.60
C ALA A 315 38.31 19.50 28.18
N SER A 316 37.85 20.67 27.71
CA SER A 316 36.51 21.19 27.95
C SER A 316 35.62 20.85 26.76
N SER A 317 34.87 19.76 26.83
CA SER A 317 34.09 19.20 25.71
C SER A 317 33.09 20.16 25.07
N GLY A 318 32.66 21.22 25.76
CA GLY A 318 31.86 22.30 25.16
C GLY A 318 32.57 23.07 24.04
N ALA A 319 33.90 22.95 23.93
CA ALA A 319 34.71 23.55 22.88
C ALA A 319 35.00 22.60 21.71
N ASP A 320 34.46 21.37 21.72
CA ASP A 320 34.68 20.39 20.66
C ASP A 320 34.03 20.83 19.34
N ILE A 321 34.73 20.58 18.24
CA ILE A 321 34.20 20.83 16.89
C ILE A 321 34.20 19.54 16.06
N CYS A 322 33.02 19.20 15.55
CA CYS A 322 32.83 18.07 14.65
C CYS A 322 33.48 18.37 13.29
N ALA A 323 33.86 17.31 12.58
CA ALA A 323 34.55 17.41 11.28
C ALA A 323 33.77 18.26 10.26
N GLU A 324 32.45 18.10 10.21
CA GLU A 324 31.55 18.80 9.28
C GLU A 324 31.57 20.30 9.54
N ARG A 325 31.48 20.71 10.82
CA ARG A 325 31.53 22.12 11.23
C ARG A 325 32.91 22.73 11.01
N ALA A 326 33.99 21.97 11.20
CA ALA A 326 35.34 22.43 10.95
C ALA A 326 35.57 22.68 9.44
N ALA A 327 35.14 21.77 8.58
CA ALA A 327 35.23 21.93 7.12
C ALA A 327 34.36 23.12 6.64
N LEU A 328 33.17 23.26 7.20
CA LEU A 328 32.27 24.39 6.92
C LEU A 328 32.88 25.72 7.37
N ALA A 329 33.47 25.78 8.57
CA ALA A 329 34.13 26.98 9.08
C ALA A 329 35.31 27.42 8.20
N GLU A 330 36.13 26.47 7.74
CA GLU A 330 37.22 26.74 6.80
C GLU A 330 36.71 27.30 5.47
N ALA A 331 35.66 26.69 4.91
CA ALA A 331 35.07 27.13 3.65
C ALA A 331 34.49 28.55 3.75
N ILE A 332 33.76 28.84 4.84
CA ILE A 332 33.19 30.17 5.12
C ILE A 332 34.30 31.21 5.28
N ALA A 333 35.36 30.88 6.03
CA ALA A 333 36.51 31.76 6.23
C ALA A 333 37.25 32.03 4.90
N SER A 334 37.20 31.08 3.97
CA SER A 334 37.74 31.19 2.61
C SER A 334 36.83 31.95 1.63
N GLY A 335 35.66 32.42 2.10
CA GLY A 335 34.74 33.25 1.32
C GLY A 335 33.56 32.49 0.68
N GLU A 336 33.47 31.17 0.85
CA GLU A 336 32.38 30.37 0.28
C GLU A 336 31.06 30.61 1.00
N ARG A 337 29.94 30.63 0.26
CA ARG A 337 28.58 30.79 0.81
C ARG A 337 27.56 29.82 0.23
N GLU A 338 27.93 29.09 -0.82
CA GLU A 338 27.09 28.10 -1.49
C GLU A 338 27.78 26.74 -1.43
N PHE A 339 27.02 25.69 -1.10
CA PHE A 339 27.55 24.35 -0.90
C PHE A 339 26.66 23.33 -1.61
N GLU A 340 27.29 22.35 -2.24
CA GLU A 340 26.58 21.33 -3.02
C GLU A 340 26.41 20.05 -2.21
N ALA A 341 27.51 19.55 -1.64
CA ALA A 341 27.52 18.25 -0.97
C ALA A 341 28.59 18.18 0.11
N ILE A 342 28.39 17.31 1.09
CA ILE A 342 29.36 16.96 2.12
C ILE A 342 29.40 15.44 2.31
N ALA A 343 30.60 14.87 2.34
CA ALA A 343 30.80 13.50 2.79
C ALA A 343 31.30 13.48 4.24
N VAL A 344 30.78 12.56 5.04
CA VAL A 344 31.15 12.33 6.44
C VAL A 344 31.51 10.86 6.61
N MET A 345 32.64 10.59 7.26
CA MET A 345 33.14 9.23 7.47
C MET A 345 33.70 9.06 8.88
N ALA A 346 33.51 7.89 9.45
CA ALA A 346 34.12 7.46 10.71
C ALA A 346 34.53 5.97 10.63
N GLU A 347 35.40 5.53 11.55
CA GLU A 347 35.80 4.13 11.71
C GLU A 347 34.71 3.28 12.35
N THR A 348 33.59 3.16 11.65
CA THR A 348 32.37 2.47 12.09
C THR A 348 31.99 1.36 11.11
N ALA A 349 31.26 0.37 11.60
CA ALA A 349 30.74 -0.72 10.77
C ALA A 349 29.59 -0.26 9.87
N GLU A 350 28.78 0.69 10.34
CA GLU A 350 27.64 1.27 9.65
C GLU A 350 27.91 2.73 9.27
N PRO A 351 27.23 3.31 8.27
CA PRO A 351 27.38 4.71 7.90
C PRO A 351 27.17 5.69 9.07
N VAL A 352 28.11 6.61 9.28
CA VAL A 352 28.04 7.59 10.37
C VAL A 352 27.16 8.78 10.00
N SER A 353 26.21 9.14 10.87
CA SER A 353 25.32 10.28 10.65
C SER A 353 25.84 11.57 11.30
N PRO A 354 25.69 12.74 10.67
CA PRO A 354 26.06 14.00 11.30
C PRO A 354 25.20 14.29 12.53
N CYS A 355 25.79 14.90 13.57
CA CYS A 355 25.06 15.26 14.78
C CYS A 355 24.07 16.41 14.53
N GLY A 356 23.14 16.64 15.47
CA GLY A 356 22.10 17.68 15.33
C GLY A 356 22.66 19.09 15.08
N ILE A 357 23.78 19.45 15.71
CA ILE A 357 24.42 20.77 15.52
C ILE A 357 25.00 20.89 14.11
N CYS A 358 25.64 19.83 13.59
CA CYS A 358 26.16 19.81 12.22
C CYS A 358 25.02 19.94 11.20
N ARG A 359 23.92 19.21 11.39
CA ARG A 359 22.73 19.34 10.53
C ARG A 359 22.21 20.77 10.53
N GLN A 360 22.04 21.37 11.71
CA GLN A 360 21.60 22.76 11.84
C GLN A 360 22.58 23.76 11.20
N SER A 361 23.89 23.47 11.25
CA SER A 361 24.92 24.31 10.61
C SER A 361 24.85 24.25 9.09
N LEU A 362 24.54 23.08 8.51
CA LEU A 362 24.36 22.92 7.07
C LEU A 362 23.08 23.63 6.58
N ILE A 363 21.98 23.47 7.33
CA ILE A 363 20.69 24.12 7.03
C ILE A 363 20.80 25.64 6.88
N GLU A 364 21.69 26.29 7.62
CA GLU A 364 21.95 27.74 7.50
C GLU A 364 22.33 28.16 6.07
N PHE A 365 22.88 27.24 5.27
CA PHE A 365 23.37 27.48 3.92
C PHE A 365 22.56 26.79 2.81
N GLY A 366 21.65 25.88 3.14
CA GLY A 366 20.80 25.20 2.17
C GLY A 366 20.20 23.91 2.71
N GLU A 367 18.92 23.66 2.42
CA GLU A 367 18.26 22.41 2.76
C GLU A 367 18.58 21.29 1.76
N GLU A 368 18.98 21.69 0.55
CA GLU A 368 19.31 20.86 -0.61
C GLU A 368 20.72 20.26 -0.56
N ILE A 369 21.58 20.71 0.36
CA ILE A 369 22.95 20.20 0.49
C ILE A 369 22.92 18.69 0.68
N ILE A 370 23.61 17.97 -0.21
CA ILE A 370 23.65 16.51 -0.19
C ILE A 370 24.62 16.06 0.91
N VAL A 371 24.17 15.17 1.79
CA VAL A 371 24.94 14.60 2.88
C VAL A 371 25.18 13.12 2.61
N ILE A 372 26.43 12.78 2.34
CA ILE A 372 26.89 11.41 2.13
C ILE A 372 27.46 10.90 3.46
N MET A 373 26.81 9.91 4.04
CA MET A 373 27.23 9.25 5.27
C MET A 373 27.92 7.95 4.89
N ALA A 374 29.19 7.78 5.26
CA ALA A 374 30.01 6.65 4.85
C ALA A 374 30.63 5.93 6.07
N SER A 375 30.84 4.63 5.91
CA SER A 375 31.53 3.78 6.89
C SER A 375 32.92 3.39 6.40
N ALA A 376 33.77 2.91 7.31
CA ALA A 376 35.08 2.37 6.95
C ALA A 376 35.00 1.04 6.17
N ARG A 377 33.82 0.40 6.11
CA ARG A 377 33.58 -0.83 5.33
C ARG A 377 33.21 -0.56 3.87
N GLY A 378 33.11 0.71 3.47
CA GLY A 378 32.75 1.11 2.11
C GLY A 378 31.24 1.21 1.87
N GLU A 379 30.41 0.98 2.88
CA GLU A 379 28.98 1.27 2.80
C GLU A 379 28.75 2.78 2.92
N ALA A 380 27.86 3.31 2.08
CA ALA A 380 27.46 4.70 2.13
C ALA A 380 25.97 4.87 1.84
N VAL A 381 25.38 5.85 2.52
CA VAL A 381 24.00 6.29 2.32
C VAL A 381 23.97 7.81 2.15
N THR A 382 22.93 8.33 1.51
CA THR A 382 22.80 9.73 1.17
C THR A 382 21.42 10.29 1.53
N ALA A 383 21.39 11.53 1.99
CA ALA A 383 20.18 12.30 2.28
C ALA A 383 20.48 13.79 2.07
N THR A 384 19.48 14.65 1.96
CA THR A 384 19.74 16.10 2.02
C THR A 384 19.81 16.61 3.47
N ALA A 385 20.39 17.79 3.69
CA ALA A 385 20.40 18.42 5.01
C ALA A 385 18.97 18.61 5.57
N GLY A 386 18.02 19.02 4.72
CA GLY A 386 16.60 19.15 5.07
C GLY A 386 15.93 17.83 5.44
N GLU A 387 16.32 16.74 4.78
CA GLU A 387 15.82 15.40 5.12
C GLU A 387 16.35 14.92 6.48
N LEU A 388 17.59 15.29 6.82
CA LEU A 388 18.21 14.95 8.10
C LEU A 388 17.73 15.83 9.27
N LEU A 389 17.21 17.03 9.00
CA LEU A 389 16.65 17.92 10.02
C LEU A 389 15.29 18.49 9.55
N PRO A 390 14.23 17.67 9.55
CA PRO A 390 12.91 18.13 9.16
C PRO A 390 12.40 19.21 10.12
N MET A 391 11.69 20.21 9.57
CA MET A 391 11.17 21.35 10.34
C MET A 391 12.27 22.12 11.08
N ALA A 392 13.46 22.24 10.47
CA ALA A 392 14.59 22.93 11.08
C ALA A 392 14.25 24.37 11.49
N PHE A 393 14.89 24.82 12.57
CA PHE A 393 14.91 26.24 12.92
C PHE A 393 15.70 26.99 11.85
N THR A 394 15.13 28.02 11.25
CA THR A 394 15.78 28.81 10.18
C THR A 394 15.63 30.30 10.46
N LYS A 395 16.21 31.14 9.60
CA LYS A 395 16.02 32.61 9.65
C LYS A 395 14.54 33.01 9.68
N LYS A 396 13.64 32.22 9.08
CA LYS A 396 12.18 32.45 9.10
C LYS A 396 11.56 32.33 10.49
N CYS A 397 12.27 31.76 11.47
CA CYS A 397 11.80 31.61 12.84
C CYS A 397 12.25 32.77 13.75
N LEU A 398 13.18 33.62 13.28
CA LEU A 398 13.71 34.78 14.01
C LEU A 398 12.91 36.07 13.77
N PHE A 399 12.03 36.05 12.77
CA PHE A 399 11.14 37.15 12.34
C PHE A 399 9.74 36.59 12.14
#